data_AF-A0A9D6FM31-F1
#
_entry.id   AF-A0A9D6FM31-F1
#
_cell.length_a   1.000
_cell.length_b   1.000
_cell.length_c   1.000
_cell.angle_alpha   90.00
_cell.angle_beta   90.00
_cell.angle_gamma   90.00
#
_symmetry.space_group_name_H-M   'P 1'
#
loop_
_entity.id
_entity.type
_entity.pdbx_description
1 polymer ?
#
loop_
_entity_poly.entity_id
_entity_poly.type
_entity_poly.pdbx_seq_one_letter_code
_entity_poly.pdbx_strand_id
1 'polypeptide(L)'
;MSERLHVRVNEELVLDAGICEEVACPEGRELLIHPPERTLFQQVLAYLKAKPDPIRPPSGSMAGREGVAAAALTLRWGSYLAVLLDRDKPLWPGVASESASRISDGEMARINIEASAALAEWIELYRAEGGGGGRVYTRLVDRAISYLPMPKKRAKLKSERFAALADTDTAARLVEAAGPARVTRARADAEQYPNRVLANALLNVAWRSGPVEDIHAGWARGYVLTHRRITPSEERELMRIASSRLALGMTVCLVFAREQPRRPWPEQVLPYGLAKMMLITPYNWTLTESSCEVRLPAWPL
;
A
#
# COMPACT_ATOMS: atom_id res chain seq x y z
N MET A 1 10.43 -13.97 -25.24
CA MET A 1 10.74 -14.91 -24.14
C MET A 1 9.95 -14.47 -22.92
N SER A 2 9.47 -15.42 -22.12
CA SER A 2 8.66 -15.17 -20.92
C SER A 2 9.44 -15.62 -19.70
N GLU A 3 9.65 -14.74 -18.72
CA GLU A 3 10.43 -14.98 -17.51
C GLU A 3 9.56 -14.75 -16.29
N ARG A 4 9.59 -15.67 -15.32
CA ARG A 4 8.84 -15.53 -14.07
C ARG A 4 9.61 -14.66 -13.07
N LEU A 5 8.95 -13.64 -12.53
CA LEU A 5 9.51 -12.76 -11.53
C LEU A 5 9.31 -13.36 -10.14
N HIS A 6 10.41 -13.64 -9.44
CA HIS A 6 10.37 -14.09 -8.05
C HIS A 6 11.04 -13.07 -7.14
N VAL A 7 10.54 -12.95 -5.90
CA VAL A 7 11.15 -12.10 -4.87
C VAL A 7 11.29 -12.89 -3.59
N ARG A 8 12.53 -13.04 -3.10
CA ARG A 8 12.79 -13.69 -1.81
C ARG A 8 12.45 -12.73 -0.67
N VAL A 9 11.58 -13.18 0.23
CA VAL A 9 11.23 -12.42 1.45
C VAL A 9 12.17 -12.82 2.58
N ASN A 10 12.32 -14.13 2.79
CA ASN A 10 13.23 -14.73 3.77
C ASN A 10 13.57 -16.16 3.31
N GLU A 11 14.24 -16.95 4.16
CA GLU A 11 14.63 -18.33 3.84
C GLU A 11 13.44 -19.28 3.57
N GLU A 12 12.23 -18.90 3.98
CA GLU A 12 11.04 -19.77 3.93
C GLU A 12 9.98 -19.29 2.93
N LEU A 13 10.06 -18.04 2.47
CA LEU A 13 9.06 -17.42 1.61
C LEU A 13 9.72 -16.77 0.40
N VAL A 14 9.35 -17.27 -0.78
CA VAL A 14 9.60 -16.67 -2.09
C VAL A 14 8.24 -16.34 -2.70
N LEU A 15 8.07 -15.10 -3.15
CA LEU A 15 6.85 -14.61 -3.77
C LEU A 15 6.93 -14.78 -5.28
N ASP A 16 5.82 -15.20 -5.89
CA ASP A 16 5.60 -15.08 -7.34
C ASP A 16 5.03 -13.69 -7.63
N ALA A 17 5.81 -12.86 -8.31
CA ALA A 17 5.45 -11.49 -8.68
C ALA A 17 4.87 -11.36 -10.10
N GLY A 18 4.64 -12.50 -10.76
CA GLY A 18 4.04 -12.59 -12.08
C GLY A 18 5.06 -12.89 -13.16
N ILE A 19 4.73 -12.49 -14.39
CA ILE A 19 5.45 -12.89 -15.60
C ILE A 19 5.89 -11.64 -16.35
N CYS A 20 7.15 -11.61 -16.78
CA CYS A 20 7.71 -10.59 -17.64
C CYS A 20 7.89 -11.14 -19.05
N GLU A 21 7.40 -10.41 -20.05
CA GLU A 21 7.49 -10.76 -21.46
C GLU A 21 8.07 -9.60 -22.25
N GLU A 22 9.01 -9.89 -23.14
CA GLU A 22 9.48 -8.89 -24.10
C GLU A 22 8.54 -8.88 -25.30
N VAL A 23 7.97 -7.71 -25.60
CA VAL A 23 7.03 -7.50 -26.71
C VAL A 23 7.57 -6.44 -27.67
N ALA A 24 7.37 -6.65 -28.97
CA ALA A 24 7.70 -5.67 -29.99
C ALA A 24 6.56 -4.64 -30.10
N CYS A 25 6.90 -3.36 -30.12
CA CYS A 25 5.99 -2.26 -30.39
C CYS A 25 6.53 -1.38 -31.54
N PRO A 26 5.71 -0.51 -32.15
CA PRO A 26 6.15 0.40 -33.21
C PRO A 26 7.34 1.30 -32.81
N GLU A 27 7.49 1.56 -31.52
CA GLU A 27 8.47 2.48 -30.93
C GLU A 27 9.73 1.76 -30.40
N GLY A 28 9.77 0.42 -30.45
CA GLY A 28 10.90 -0.39 -29.97
C GLY A 28 10.47 -1.69 -29.30
N ARG A 29 11.18 -2.07 -28.23
CA ARG A 29 10.86 -3.22 -27.39
C ARG A 29 10.34 -2.73 -26.05
N GLU A 30 9.30 -3.39 -25.55
CA GLU A 30 8.77 -3.17 -24.21
C GLU A 30 8.89 -4.43 -23.38
N LEU A 31 9.02 -4.26 -22.08
CA LEU A 31 8.78 -5.31 -21.10
C LEU A 31 7.34 -5.18 -20.63
N LEU A 32 6.51 -6.16 -20.96
CA LEU A 32 5.15 -6.32 -20.45
C LEU A 32 5.19 -7.22 -19.22
N ILE A 33 4.72 -6.70 -18.09
CA ILE A 33 4.74 -7.40 -16.81
C ILE A 33 3.33 -7.66 -16.33
N HIS A 34 2.95 -8.93 -16.42
CA HIS A 34 1.67 -9.46 -15.97
C HIS A 34 1.68 -9.66 -14.46
N PRO A 35 0.58 -9.37 -13.76
CA PRO A 35 0.45 -9.71 -12.36
C PRO A 35 0.34 -11.22 -12.11
N PRO A 36 0.70 -11.70 -10.91
CA PRO A 36 0.48 -13.10 -10.56
C PRO A 36 -1.02 -13.36 -10.41
N GLU A 37 -1.44 -14.61 -10.67
CA GLU A 37 -2.84 -15.05 -10.48
C GLU A 37 -3.29 -14.84 -9.03
N ARG A 38 -2.42 -15.18 -8.08
CA ARG A 38 -2.61 -14.91 -6.66
C ARG A 38 -1.82 -13.67 -6.26
N THR A 39 -2.51 -12.67 -5.71
CA THR A 39 -1.85 -11.41 -5.34
C THR A 39 -0.74 -11.63 -4.31
N LEU A 40 0.27 -10.77 -4.33
CA LEU A 40 1.39 -10.81 -3.39
C LEU A 40 0.90 -10.75 -1.94
N PHE A 41 -0.10 -9.90 -1.65
CA PHE A 41 -0.75 -9.84 -0.34
C PHE A 41 -1.33 -11.19 0.09
N GLN A 42 -2.06 -11.87 -0.80
CA GLN A 42 -2.66 -13.17 -0.49
C GLN A 42 -1.63 -14.27 -0.28
N GLN A 43 -0.49 -14.21 -0.97
CA GLN A 43 0.64 -15.13 -0.76
C GLN A 43 1.25 -14.90 0.64
N VAL A 44 1.56 -13.65 0.99
CA VAL A 44 2.09 -13.27 2.31
C VAL A 44 1.10 -13.61 3.43
N LEU A 45 -0.19 -13.33 3.25
CA LEU A 45 -1.22 -13.63 4.24
C LEU A 45 -1.35 -15.14 4.49
N ALA A 46 -1.27 -15.98 3.44
CA ALA A 46 -1.27 -17.43 3.63
C ALA A 46 -0.06 -17.91 4.43
N TYR A 47 1.13 -17.39 4.09
CA TYR A 47 2.34 -17.69 4.85
C TYR A 47 2.17 -17.34 6.34
N LEU A 48 1.67 -16.15 6.66
CA LEU A 48 1.45 -15.74 8.05
C LEU A 48 0.35 -16.56 8.76
N LYS A 49 -0.70 -16.98 8.06
CA LYS A 49 -1.73 -17.87 8.62
C LYS A 49 -1.15 -19.24 9.00
N ALA A 50 -0.19 -19.75 8.23
CA ALA A 50 0.49 -21.02 8.49
C ALA A 50 1.56 -20.95 9.58
N LYS A 51 2.05 -19.75 9.93
CA LYS A 51 3.06 -19.58 10.98
C LYS A 51 2.49 -19.79 12.38
N PRO A 52 3.27 -20.39 13.31
CA PRO A 52 2.92 -20.39 14.72
C PRO A 52 2.93 -18.96 15.28
N ASP A 53 2.26 -18.76 16.41
CA ASP A 53 2.36 -17.49 17.13
C ASP A 53 3.80 -17.33 17.69
N PRO A 54 4.37 -16.11 17.65
CA PRO A 54 5.70 -15.88 18.17
C PRO A 54 5.75 -16.12 19.68
N ILE A 55 6.82 -16.78 20.17
CA ILE A 55 7.01 -17.12 21.59
C ILE A 55 6.98 -15.87 22.47
N ARG A 56 7.51 -14.75 21.97
CA ARG A 56 7.47 -13.45 22.65
C ARG A 56 6.68 -12.47 21.79
N PRO A 57 5.63 -11.83 22.34
CA PRO A 57 4.90 -10.82 21.60
C PRO A 57 5.83 -9.66 21.23
N PRO A 58 5.69 -9.08 20.03
CA PRO A 58 6.46 -7.91 19.64
C PRO A 58 6.22 -6.74 20.59
N SER A 59 7.28 -5.99 20.89
CA SER A 59 7.19 -4.85 21.82
C SER A 59 6.46 -3.64 21.22
N GLY A 60 6.04 -2.71 22.09
CA GLY A 60 5.48 -1.41 21.74
C GLY A 60 3.95 -1.36 21.59
N SER A 61 3.41 -0.16 21.38
CA SER A 61 1.96 0.10 21.30
C SER A 61 1.27 -0.70 20.20
N MET A 62 0.00 -1.08 20.41
CA MET A 62 -0.82 -1.76 19.39
C MET A 62 -0.88 -0.99 18.07
N ALA A 63 -1.29 0.29 18.08
CA ALA A 63 -1.35 1.10 16.85
C ALA A 63 -0.03 1.12 16.07
N GLY A 64 1.09 1.24 16.78
CA GLY A 64 2.43 1.16 16.18
C GLY A 64 2.76 -0.21 15.59
N ARG A 65 2.29 -1.30 16.20
CA ARG A 65 2.41 -2.67 15.65
C ARG A 65 1.55 -2.83 14.40
N GLU A 66 0.29 -2.42 14.46
CA GLU A 66 -0.64 -2.47 13.33
C GLU A 66 -0.15 -1.67 12.13
N GLY A 67 0.43 -0.48 12.34
CA GLY A 67 1.01 0.31 11.25
C GLY A 67 2.21 -0.36 10.58
N VAL A 68 3.08 -1.02 11.35
CA VAL A 68 4.20 -1.80 10.80
C VAL A 68 3.68 -3.03 10.04
N ALA A 69 2.73 -3.77 10.61
CA ALA A 69 2.12 -4.93 9.96
C ALA A 69 1.41 -4.53 8.65
N ALA A 70 0.61 -3.47 8.67
CA ALA A 70 -0.06 -2.95 7.48
C ALA A 70 0.96 -2.56 6.40
N ALA A 71 2.00 -1.77 6.73
CA ALA A 71 3.03 -1.42 5.76
C ALA A 71 3.77 -2.65 5.20
N ALA A 72 4.02 -3.66 6.03
CA ALA A 72 4.69 -4.89 5.60
C ALA A 72 3.81 -5.68 4.63
N LEU A 73 2.57 -6.00 5.04
CA LEU A 73 1.67 -6.85 4.29
C LEU A 73 1.13 -6.17 3.05
N THR A 74 0.74 -4.89 3.13
CA THR A 74 -0.04 -4.27 2.05
C THR A 74 0.84 -3.52 1.08
N LEU A 75 2.00 -3.02 1.51
CA LEU A 75 2.87 -2.19 0.68
C LEU A 75 4.19 -2.89 0.36
N ARG A 76 5.02 -3.19 1.37
CA ARG A 76 6.39 -3.69 1.15
C ARG A 76 6.45 -5.04 0.44
N TRP A 77 5.61 -5.98 0.89
CA TRP A 77 5.64 -7.37 0.44
C TRP A 77 4.38 -7.78 -0.30
N GLY A 78 3.24 -7.11 -0.08
CA GLY A 78 1.99 -7.41 -0.78
C GLY A 78 1.71 -6.55 -2.01
N SER A 79 2.71 -5.81 -2.50
CA SER A 79 2.61 -5.07 -3.76
C SER A 79 3.88 -5.20 -4.58
N TYR A 80 3.82 -4.76 -5.83
CA TYR A 80 4.90 -4.77 -6.81
C TYR A 80 6.15 -4.01 -6.35
N LEU A 81 6.03 -3.19 -5.29
CA LEU A 81 7.17 -2.59 -4.61
C LEU A 81 8.19 -3.65 -4.13
N ALA A 82 7.73 -4.89 -3.84
CA ALA A 82 8.60 -6.02 -3.52
C ALA A 82 9.63 -6.30 -4.63
N VAL A 83 9.23 -6.19 -5.90
CA VAL A 83 10.10 -6.41 -7.07
C VAL A 83 11.16 -5.31 -7.18
N LEU A 84 10.76 -4.06 -6.93
CA LEU A 84 11.66 -2.89 -7.02
C LEU A 84 12.69 -2.86 -5.89
N LEU A 85 12.35 -3.45 -4.74
CA LEU A 85 13.14 -3.53 -3.52
C LEU A 85 13.79 -4.91 -3.31
N ASP A 86 13.87 -5.73 -4.34
CA ASP A 86 14.49 -7.04 -4.26
C ASP A 86 15.97 -6.90 -3.88
N ARG A 87 16.32 -7.42 -2.70
CA ARG A 87 17.66 -7.26 -2.13
C ARG A 87 18.68 -8.22 -2.74
N ASP A 88 18.21 -9.26 -3.42
CA ASP A 88 19.08 -10.22 -4.10
C ASP A 88 19.62 -9.63 -5.43
N LYS A 89 19.06 -8.50 -5.89
CA LYS A 89 19.50 -7.79 -7.08
C LYS A 89 20.56 -6.71 -6.76
N PRO A 90 21.55 -6.51 -7.65
CA PRO A 90 22.49 -5.40 -7.53
C PRO A 90 21.76 -4.06 -7.62
N LEU A 91 22.34 -3.02 -7.02
CA LEU A 91 21.81 -1.66 -7.11
C LEU A 91 22.03 -1.10 -8.52
N TRP A 92 20.99 -0.54 -9.13
CA TRP A 92 21.09 0.10 -10.43
C TRP A 92 22.03 1.33 -10.37
N PRO A 93 23.05 1.44 -11.24
CA PRO A 93 23.98 2.57 -11.22
C PRO A 93 23.32 3.94 -11.38
N GLY A 94 22.18 4.00 -12.10
CA GLY A 94 21.42 5.24 -12.32
C GLY A 94 20.81 5.84 -11.06
N VAL A 95 20.75 5.10 -9.95
CA VAL A 95 20.20 5.58 -8.67
C VAL A 95 20.98 6.76 -8.10
N ALA A 96 22.26 6.93 -8.48
CA ALA A 96 23.05 8.10 -8.07
C ALA A 96 22.58 9.41 -8.73
N SER A 97 21.80 9.34 -9.81
CA SER A 97 21.25 10.52 -10.46
C SER A 97 19.97 10.97 -9.78
N GLU A 98 19.93 12.22 -9.33
CA GLU A 98 18.73 12.83 -8.73
C GLU A 98 17.61 13.05 -9.74
N SER A 99 17.93 13.18 -11.04
CA SER A 99 16.96 13.36 -12.12
C SER A 99 16.39 12.04 -12.67
N ALA A 100 16.93 10.90 -12.24
CA ALA A 100 16.50 9.60 -12.73
C ALA A 100 15.22 9.16 -12.03
N SER A 101 14.14 9.00 -12.80
CA SER A 101 12.95 8.32 -12.30
C SER A 101 13.26 6.84 -12.09
N ARG A 102 12.91 6.32 -10.91
CA ARG A 102 13.22 4.95 -10.48
C ARG A 102 12.01 4.04 -10.51
N ILE A 103 10.82 4.61 -10.66
CA ILE A 103 9.53 3.92 -10.71
C ILE A 103 8.79 4.51 -11.91
N SER A 104 8.38 3.68 -12.87
CA SER A 104 7.55 4.17 -13.98
C SER A 104 6.13 4.53 -13.52
N ASP A 105 5.39 5.30 -14.31
CA ASP A 105 3.98 5.58 -14.03
C ASP A 105 3.14 4.30 -13.95
N GLY A 106 3.41 3.32 -14.82
CA GLY A 106 2.76 2.01 -14.80
C GLY A 106 3.09 1.23 -13.52
N GLU A 107 4.34 1.25 -13.08
CA GLU A 107 4.74 0.60 -11.82
C GLU A 107 4.11 1.27 -10.61
N MET A 108 4.08 2.62 -10.60
CA MET A 108 3.41 3.38 -9.54
C MET A 108 1.92 3.07 -9.50
N ALA A 109 1.25 2.99 -10.66
CA ALA A 109 -0.15 2.62 -10.76
C ALA A 109 -0.38 1.21 -10.18
N ARG A 110 0.40 0.22 -10.60
CA ARG A 110 0.30 -1.16 -10.09
C ARG A 110 0.51 -1.24 -8.59
N ILE A 111 1.58 -0.61 -8.07
CA ILE A 111 1.87 -0.57 -6.62
C ILE A 111 0.66 0.00 -5.87
N ASN A 112 0.09 1.09 -6.35
CA ASN A 112 -1.04 1.70 -5.67
C ASN A 112 -2.29 0.83 -5.66
N ILE A 113 -2.62 0.23 -6.80
CA ILE A 113 -3.81 -0.62 -6.95
C ILE A 113 -3.70 -1.85 -6.05
N GLU A 114 -2.56 -2.55 -6.13
CA GLU A 114 -2.30 -3.74 -5.31
C GLU A 114 -2.26 -3.39 -3.82
N ALA A 115 -1.58 -2.30 -3.44
CA ALA A 115 -1.43 -1.95 -2.05
C ALA A 115 -2.76 -1.49 -1.42
N SER A 116 -3.60 -0.78 -2.16
CA SER A 116 -4.91 -0.37 -1.66
C SER A 116 -5.90 -1.54 -1.63
N ALA A 117 -5.69 -2.55 -2.49
CA ALA A 117 -6.44 -3.81 -2.47
C ALA A 117 -6.15 -4.58 -1.20
N ALA A 118 -4.87 -4.79 -0.97
CA ALA A 118 -4.36 -5.45 0.20
C ALA A 118 -4.82 -4.73 1.49
N LEU A 119 -4.79 -3.39 1.50
CA LEU A 119 -5.24 -2.63 2.67
C LEU A 119 -6.76 -2.72 2.87
N ALA A 120 -7.57 -2.75 1.82
CA ALA A 120 -9.01 -2.96 1.94
C ALA A 120 -9.34 -4.35 2.50
N GLU A 121 -8.66 -5.40 2.05
CA GLU A 121 -8.77 -6.75 2.61
C GLU A 121 -8.30 -6.81 4.07
N TRP A 122 -7.21 -6.10 4.40
CA TRP A 122 -6.69 -6.00 5.77
C TRP A 122 -7.66 -5.29 6.73
N ILE A 123 -8.32 -4.22 6.26
CA ILE A 123 -9.38 -3.52 7.01
C ILE A 123 -10.59 -4.43 7.21
N GLU A 124 -10.95 -5.25 6.20
CA GLU A 124 -12.04 -6.21 6.35
C GLU A 124 -11.73 -7.24 7.44
N LEU A 125 -10.51 -7.80 7.48
CA LEU A 125 -10.07 -8.69 8.55
C LEU A 125 -10.16 -8.03 9.94
N TYR A 126 -9.76 -6.77 10.04
CA TYR A 126 -9.87 -5.98 11.27
C TYR A 126 -11.33 -5.82 11.72
N ARG A 127 -12.23 -5.52 10.78
CA ARG A 127 -13.65 -5.24 11.03
C ARG A 127 -14.45 -6.50 11.36
N ALA A 128 -14.16 -7.61 10.69
CA ALA A 128 -14.85 -8.89 10.87
C ALA A 128 -14.79 -9.42 12.32
N GLU A 129 -13.76 -9.04 13.09
CA GLU A 129 -13.62 -9.43 14.50
C GLU A 129 -13.96 -8.30 15.50
N GLY A 130 -14.79 -7.33 15.11
CA GLY A 130 -15.27 -6.29 16.03
C GLY A 130 -14.30 -5.14 16.29
N GLY A 131 -13.22 -5.03 15.51
CA GLY A 131 -12.28 -3.91 15.53
C GLY A 131 -11.20 -4.02 16.60
N GLY A 132 -9.96 -4.32 16.19
CA GLY A 132 -8.71 -4.19 16.95
C GLY A 132 -8.53 -5.12 18.15
N GLY A 133 -9.62 -5.66 18.71
CA GLY A 133 -9.63 -6.65 19.79
C GLY A 133 -9.76 -8.10 19.31
N GLY A 134 -9.85 -8.32 18.00
CA GLY A 134 -9.97 -9.64 17.38
C GLY A 134 -8.71 -10.49 17.54
N ARG A 135 -8.86 -11.72 18.06
CA ARG A 135 -7.71 -12.60 18.33
C ARG A 135 -6.98 -13.00 17.05
N VAL A 136 -7.67 -13.24 15.95
CA VAL A 136 -7.03 -13.65 14.69
C VAL A 136 -6.26 -12.49 14.10
N TYR A 137 -6.87 -11.30 14.05
CA TYR A 137 -6.24 -10.08 13.56
C TYR A 137 -4.97 -9.73 14.36
N THR A 138 -5.06 -9.70 15.70
CA THR A 138 -3.89 -9.40 16.54
C THR A 138 -2.76 -10.42 16.36
N ARG A 139 -3.09 -11.71 16.21
CA ARG A 139 -2.08 -12.74 15.90
C ARG A 139 -1.43 -12.51 14.55
N LEU A 140 -2.19 -12.14 13.53
CA LEU A 140 -1.63 -11.82 12.21
C LEU A 140 -0.71 -10.60 12.29
N VAL A 141 -1.06 -9.56 13.06
CA VAL A 141 -0.17 -8.42 13.33
C VAL A 141 1.14 -8.87 13.95
N ASP A 142 1.08 -9.74 14.96
CA ASP A 142 2.27 -10.19 15.67
C ASP A 142 3.17 -11.06 14.80
N ARG A 143 2.57 -11.99 14.04
CA ARG A 143 3.28 -12.81 13.05
C ARG A 143 3.91 -11.95 11.96
N ALA A 144 3.23 -10.93 11.47
CA ALA A 144 3.77 -10.01 10.47
C ALA A 144 5.08 -9.37 10.94
N ILE A 145 5.08 -8.86 12.16
CA ILE A 145 6.24 -8.17 12.75
C ILE A 145 7.38 -9.15 13.04
N SER A 146 7.04 -10.38 13.44
CA SER A 146 8.04 -11.39 13.78
C SER A 146 8.67 -12.09 12.58
N TYR A 147 7.91 -12.33 11.51
CA TYR A 147 8.34 -13.17 10.38
C TYR A 147 8.67 -12.38 9.10
N LEU A 148 8.15 -11.17 8.91
CA LEU A 148 8.47 -10.37 7.72
C LEU A 148 9.64 -9.41 7.99
N PRO A 149 10.64 -9.34 7.11
CA PRO A 149 11.70 -8.35 7.24
C PRO A 149 11.12 -6.94 7.07
N MET A 150 11.31 -6.11 8.10
CA MET A 150 10.91 -4.70 8.11
C MET A 150 11.94 -3.82 8.84
N PRO A 151 12.14 -2.57 8.40
CA PRO A 151 12.94 -1.59 9.15
C PRO A 151 12.37 -1.35 10.56
N LYS A 152 13.18 -1.55 11.60
CA LYS A 152 12.74 -1.55 13.01
C LYS A 152 12.47 -0.16 13.63
N LYS A 153 12.55 0.93 12.88
CA LYS A 153 12.39 2.30 13.43
C LYS A 153 10.97 2.82 13.20
N ARG A 154 10.31 3.19 14.31
CA ARG A 154 8.98 3.81 14.32
C ARG A 154 9.13 5.33 14.20
N ALA A 155 8.35 5.98 13.32
CA ALA A 155 8.26 7.43 13.32
C ALA A 155 7.22 7.94 14.32
N LYS A 156 7.33 9.22 14.67
CA LYS A 156 6.27 9.97 15.33
C LYS A 156 5.27 10.48 14.28
N LEU A 157 3.98 10.35 14.60
CA LEU A 157 2.84 10.77 13.79
C LEU A 157 2.84 12.28 13.54
N LYS A 158 2.49 12.71 12.31
CA LYS A 158 2.42 14.14 11.93
C LYS A 158 1.20 14.56 11.09
N SER A 159 0.28 13.65 10.72
CA SER A 159 -0.85 14.00 9.84
C SER A 159 -2.17 14.17 10.61
N GLU A 160 -2.26 15.20 11.45
CA GLU A 160 -3.41 15.42 12.34
C GLU A 160 -4.71 15.73 11.58
N ARG A 161 -4.64 16.48 10.47
CA ARG A 161 -5.84 16.92 9.72
C ARG A 161 -6.61 15.78 9.04
N PHE A 162 -5.91 14.78 8.52
CA PHE A 162 -6.56 13.65 7.85
C PHE A 162 -7.19 12.68 8.85
N ALA A 163 -6.54 12.48 10.01
CA ALA A 163 -7.09 11.67 11.09
C ALA A 163 -8.32 12.32 11.72
N ALA A 164 -8.38 13.66 11.74
CA ALA A 164 -9.54 14.40 12.23
C ALA A 164 -10.84 14.11 11.44
N LEU A 165 -10.77 13.55 10.22
CA LEU A 165 -11.99 13.13 9.49
C LEU A 165 -12.73 11.96 10.17
N ALA A 166 -12.12 11.29 11.14
CA ALA A 166 -12.79 10.28 11.96
C ALA A 166 -13.75 10.91 12.98
N ASP A 167 -13.54 12.19 13.32
CA ASP A 167 -14.43 12.97 14.19
C ASP A 167 -15.70 13.40 13.43
N THR A 168 -16.85 13.27 14.06
CA THR A 168 -18.16 13.44 13.43
C THR A 168 -18.40 14.88 12.97
N ASP A 169 -18.03 15.87 13.77
CA ASP A 169 -18.25 17.29 13.43
C ASP A 169 -17.34 17.74 12.29
N THR A 170 -16.10 17.25 12.30
CA THR A 170 -15.14 17.51 11.23
C THR A 170 -15.56 16.82 9.93
N ALA A 171 -16.05 15.58 10.01
CA ALA A 171 -16.65 14.88 8.89
C ALA A 171 -17.86 15.62 8.29
N ALA A 172 -18.80 16.06 9.14
CA ALA A 172 -20.00 16.76 8.71
C ALA A 172 -19.68 18.06 7.96
N ARG A 173 -18.76 18.87 8.50
CA ARG A 173 -18.30 20.11 7.84
C ARG A 173 -17.69 19.87 6.46
N LEU A 174 -16.94 18.77 6.28
CA LEU A 174 -16.40 18.41 4.97
C LEU A 174 -17.52 18.03 3.98
N VAL A 175 -18.52 17.27 4.45
CA VAL A 175 -19.66 16.86 3.62
C VAL A 175 -20.50 18.08 3.21
N GLU A 176 -20.74 19.02 4.11
CA GLU A 176 -21.46 20.27 3.82
C GLU A 176 -20.69 21.17 2.85
N ALA A 177 -19.37 21.26 3.00
CA ALA A 177 -18.52 22.02 2.07
C ALA A 177 -18.40 21.34 0.69
N ALA A 178 -18.70 20.05 0.59
CA ALA A 178 -18.67 19.32 -0.67
C ALA A 178 -19.96 19.59 -1.47
N GLY A 179 -19.80 20.09 -2.70
CA GLY A 179 -20.94 20.31 -3.59
C GLY A 179 -21.76 19.03 -3.83
N PRO A 180 -23.10 19.12 -4.06
CA PRO A 180 -24.01 17.96 -4.05
C PRO A 180 -23.58 16.81 -4.97
N ALA A 181 -23.14 17.12 -6.18
CA ALA A 181 -22.71 16.10 -7.14
C ALA A 181 -21.51 15.26 -6.65
N ARG A 182 -20.58 15.87 -5.89
CA ARG A 182 -19.44 15.16 -5.32
C ARG A 182 -19.87 14.26 -4.16
N VAL A 183 -20.75 14.76 -3.29
CA VAL A 183 -21.31 13.98 -2.18
C VAL A 183 -22.08 12.77 -2.70
N THR A 184 -22.94 12.95 -3.71
CA THR A 184 -23.69 11.84 -4.31
C THR A 184 -22.77 10.75 -4.87
N ARG A 185 -21.71 11.14 -5.59
CA ARG A 185 -20.74 10.18 -6.12
C ARG A 185 -19.97 9.47 -5.01
N ALA A 186 -19.41 10.23 -4.06
CA ALA A 186 -18.65 9.65 -2.96
C ALA A 186 -19.51 8.73 -2.08
N ARG A 187 -20.81 9.04 -1.94
CA ARG A 187 -21.77 8.18 -1.25
C ARG A 187 -22.01 6.88 -2.00
N ALA A 188 -22.26 6.92 -3.31
CA ALA A 188 -22.41 5.71 -4.12
C ALA A 188 -21.15 4.81 -4.03
N ASP A 189 -19.96 5.42 -4.12
CA ASP A 189 -18.69 4.70 -3.98
C ASP A 189 -18.53 4.11 -2.58
N ALA A 190 -18.89 4.84 -1.52
CA ALA A 190 -18.81 4.37 -0.14
C ALA A 190 -19.85 3.28 0.17
N GLU A 191 -21.02 3.31 -0.46
CA GLU A 191 -22.04 2.27 -0.31
C GLU A 191 -21.59 0.98 -1.00
N GLN A 192 -21.03 1.09 -2.21
CA GLN A 192 -20.64 -0.08 -3.00
C GLN A 192 -19.28 -0.66 -2.59
N TYR A 193 -18.31 0.20 -2.24
CA TYR A 193 -16.91 -0.18 -2.01
C TYR A 193 -16.28 0.50 -0.78
N PRO A 194 -16.89 0.44 0.42
CA PRO A 194 -16.47 1.28 1.56
C PRO A 194 -15.03 1.05 2.02
N ASN A 195 -14.58 -0.22 2.06
CA ASN A 195 -13.21 -0.53 2.46
C ASN A 195 -12.18 0.02 1.47
N ARG A 196 -12.51 0.01 0.17
CA ARG A 196 -11.65 0.53 -0.88
C ARG A 196 -11.57 2.05 -0.87
N VAL A 197 -12.68 2.73 -0.62
CA VAL A 197 -12.71 4.19 -0.42
C VAL A 197 -11.74 4.59 0.70
N LEU A 198 -11.86 3.94 1.86
CA LEU A 198 -10.96 4.22 2.99
C LEU A 198 -9.51 3.82 2.70
N ALA A 199 -9.28 2.62 2.16
CA ALA A 199 -7.95 2.11 1.86
C ALA A 199 -7.21 3.01 0.86
N ASN A 200 -7.88 3.46 -0.19
CA ASN A 200 -7.34 4.45 -1.12
C ASN A 200 -6.93 5.71 -0.34
N ALA A 201 -7.86 6.36 0.35
CA ALA A 201 -7.55 7.60 1.08
C ALA A 201 -6.36 7.46 2.05
N LEU A 202 -6.31 6.35 2.79
CA LEU A 202 -5.22 6.03 3.72
C LEU A 202 -3.88 5.85 3.01
N LEU A 203 -3.85 5.12 1.90
CA LEU A 203 -2.63 4.89 1.15
C LEU A 203 -2.17 6.14 0.43
N ASN A 204 -3.08 7.05 0.09
CA ASN A 204 -2.69 8.30 -0.55
C ASN A 204 -1.87 9.11 0.43
N VAL A 205 -2.34 9.22 1.67
CA VAL A 205 -1.61 9.91 2.72
C VAL A 205 -0.34 9.14 3.10
N ALA A 206 -0.41 7.83 3.26
CA ALA A 206 0.69 7.04 3.79
C ALA A 206 1.86 6.85 2.81
N TRP A 207 1.55 6.75 1.51
CA TRP A 207 2.50 6.41 0.46
C TRP A 207 2.63 7.53 -0.57
N ARG A 208 1.56 7.83 -1.31
CA ARG A 208 1.63 8.73 -2.49
C ARG A 208 1.95 10.17 -2.14
N SER A 209 1.35 10.75 -1.11
CA SER A 209 1.70 12.08 -0.59
C SER A 209 2.95 12.05 0.29
N GLY A 210 3.96 11.27 -0.10
CA GLY A 210 5.14 10.94 0.69
C GLY A 210 6.43 10.95 -0.14
N PRO A 211 7.55 10.53 0.47
CA PRO A 211 8.88 10.53 -0.16
C PRO A 211 8.99 9.61 -1.40
N VAL A 212 7.96 8.83 -1.73
CA VAL A 212 7.94 8.07 -2.98
C VAL A 212 7.92 8.99 -4.20
N GLU A 213 7.32 10.18 -4.09
CA GLU A 213 7.27 11.12 -5.22
C GLU A 213 8.66 11.57 -5.62
N ASP A 214 9.60 11.68 -4.67
CA ASP A 214 10.97 12.10 -4.94
C ASP A 214 11.72 11.08 -5.81
N ILE A 215 11.37 9.78 -5.72
CA ILE A 215 11.98 8.69 -6.51
C ILE A 215 11.14 8.28 -7.73
N HIS A 216 9.89 8.73 -7.80
CA HIS A 216 9.00 8.55 -8.95
C HIS A 216 9.20 9.70 -9.95
N ALA A 217 9.42 10.92 -9.46
CA ALA A 217 9.69 12.09 -10.28
C ALA A 217 10.96 11.92 -11.14
N GLY A 218 11.06 12.75 -12.18
CA GLY A 218 12.19 12.75 -13.09
C GLY A 218 11.91 11.99 -14.38
N TRP A 219 12.96 11.52 -15.03
CA TRP A 219 12.88 10.86 -16.33
C TRP A 219 13.79 9.64 -16.39
N ALA A 220 13.42 8.65 -17.20
CA ALA A 220 14.23 7.47 -17.45
C ALA A 220 14.19 7.10 -18.94
N ARG A 221 15.35 6.69 -19.49
CA ARG A 221 15.45 6.13 -20.85
C ARG A 221 14.85 4.74 -20.98
N GLY A 222 14.73 4.04 -19.86
CA GLY A 222 14.25 2.67 -19.74
C GLY A 222 14.26 2.25 -18.28
N TYR A 223 13.69 1.09 -17.98
CA TYR A 223 13.69 0.55 -16.62
C TYR A 223 14.25 -0.87 -16.60
N VAL A 224 15.30 -1.08 -15.80
CA VAL A 224 15.93 -2.39 -15.65
C VAL A 224 15.25 -3.21 -14.55
N LEU A 225 14.93 -4.47 -14.85
CA LEU A 225 14.36 -5.42 -13.88
C LEU A 225 15.41 -6.29 -13.18
N THR A 226 16.62 -6.39 -13.74
CA THR A 226 17.75 -7.17 -13.20
C THR A 226 18.45 -6.48 -12.03
N HIS A 227 18.12 -5.20 -11.78
CA HIS A 227 18.67 -4.40 -10.71
C HIS A 227 17.54 -3.89 -9.82
N ARG A 228 17.84 -3.68 -8.54
CA ARG A 228 16.96 -2.88 -7.69
C ARG A 228 17.22 -1.40 -7.94
N ARG A 229 16.15 -0.60 -7.98
CA ARG A 229 16.21 0.83 -8.32
C ARG A 229 16.04 1.75 -7.13
N ILE A 230 15.97 1.20 -5.93
CA ILE A 230 15.80 1.94 -4.68
C ILE A 230 16.92 1.53 -3.72
N THR A 231 17.53 2.50 -3.04
CA THR A 231 18.59 2.25 -2.07
C THR A 231 18.04 1.68 -0.75
N PRO A 232 18.88 1.01 0.07
CA PRO A 232 18.45 0.55 1.40
C PRO A 232 18.10 1.70 2.34
N SER A 233 18.72 2.88 2.17
CA SER A 233 18.39 4.09 2.92
C SER A 233 16.99 4.59 2.58
N GLU A 234 16.66 4.65 1.29
CA GLU A 234 15.32 5.03 0.83
C GLU A 234 14.28 4.02 1.26
N GLU A 235 14.54 2.71 1.10
CA GLU A 235 13.65 1.65 1.60
C GLU A 235 13.31 1.88 3.08
N ARG A 236 14.35 2.13 3.91
CA ARG A 236 14.15 2.39 5.33
C ARG A 236 13.28 3.62 5.57
N GLU A 237 13.50 4.69 4.83
CA GLU A 237 12.76 5.94 4.98
C GLU A 237 11.31 5.82 4.52
N LEU A 238 11.10 5.26 3.32
CA LEU A 238 9.79 4.93 2.76
C LEU A 238 8.97 4.11 3.75
N MET A 239 9.52 2.99 4.26
CA MET A 239 8.80 2.09 5.16
C MET A 239 8.59 2.69 6.55
N ARG A 240 9.53 3.51 7.04
CA ARG A 240 9.38 4.23 8.32
C ARG A 240 8.23 5.23 8.24
N ILE A 241 8.13 6.00 7.16
CA ILE A 241 7.05 6.97 6.97
C ILE A 241 5.72 6.26 6.72
N ALA A 242 5.69 5.29 5.81
CA ALA A 242 4.47 4.55 5.47
C ALA A 242 3.88 3.84 6.69
N SER A 243 4.70 3.12 7.48
CA SER A 243 4.23 2.43 8.69
C SER A 243 3.70 3.39 9.75
N SER A 244 4.34 4.55 9.94
CA SER A 244 3.85 5.55 10.88
C SER A 244 2.53 6.18 10.45
N ARG A 245 2.35 6.45 9.16
CA ARG A 245 1.10 7.01 8.64
C ARG A 245 -0.01 5.96 8.59
N LEU A 246 0.31 4.69 8.33
CA LEU A 246 -0.65 3.59 8.43
C LEU A 246 -1.04 3.30 9.89
N ALA A 247 -0.15 3.48 10.86
CA ALA A 247 -0.53 3.43 12.29
C ALA A 247 -1.64 4.44 12.63
N LEU A 248 -1.60 5.63 12.01
CA LEU A 248 -2.68 6.62 12.13
C LEU A 248 -3.98 6.12 11.52
N GLY A 249 -3.87 5.50 10.34
CA GLY A 249 -5.00 4.87 9.66
C GLY A 249 -5.69 3.78 10.47
N MET A 250 -4.90 2.95 11.13
CA MET A 250 -5.44 1.92 12.02
C MET A 250 -6.07 2.53 13.28
N THR A 251 -5.53 3.66 13.75
CA THR A 251 -6.18 4.45 14.81
C THR A 251 -7.53 5.02 14.36
N VAL A 252 -7.67 5.48 13.10
CA VAL A 252 -8.97 5.88 12.52
C VAL A 252 -9.95 4.70 12.53
N CYS A 253 -9.52 3.51 12.13
CA CYS A 253 -10.35 2.30 12.18
C CYS A 253 -10.78 1.95 13.62
N LEU A 254 -9.93 2.22 14.61
CA LEU A 254 -10.26 2.06 16.03
C LEU A 254 -11.31 3.07 16.51
N VAL A 255 -11.18 4.34 16.09
CA VAL A 255 -12.20 5.37 16.39
C VAL A 255 -13.56 4.94 15.82
N PHE A 256 -13.61 4.52 14.56
CA PHE A 256 -14.84 4.02 13.94
C PHE A 256 -15.45 2.80 14.65
N ALA A 257 -14.61 1.87 15.11
CA ALA A 257 -15.08 0.71 15.86
C ALA A 257 -15.68 1.08 17.23
N ARG A 258 -15.26 2.20 17.81
CA ARG A 258 -15.66 2.68 19.14
C ARG A 258 -16.69 3.81 19.13
N GLU A 259 -17.08 4.29 17.95
CA GLU A 259 -18.04 5.39 17.78
C GLU A 259 -19.38 5.09 18.47
N GLN A 260 -19.97 6.09 19.16
CA GLN A 260 -21.25 5.98 19.87
C GLN A 260 -22.10 7.26 19.70
N PRO A 261 -23.32 7.17 19.15
CA PRO A 261 -23.89 6.00 18.47
C PRO A 261 -23.07 5.65 17.23
N ARG A 262 -22.93 4.36 16.92
CA ARG A 262 -22.13 3.92 15.78
C ARG A 262 -22.86 4.16 14.46
N ARG A 263 -22.34 5.03 13.60
CA ARG A 263 -22.82 5.18 12.21
C ARG A 263 -22.58 3.91 11.37
N PRO A 264 -23.40 3.65 10.34
CA PRO A 264 -23.14 2.64 9.33
C PRO A 264 -21.77 2.81 8.67
N TRP A 265 -21.13 1.71 8.26
CA TRP A 265 -19.78 1.75 7.70
C TRP A 265 -19.61 2.69 6.48
N PRO A 266 -20.51 2.68 5.48
CA PRO A 266 -20.46 3.64 4.38
C PRO A 266 -20.45 5.11 4.85
N GLU A 267 -21.20 5.44 5.90
CA GLU A 267 -21.25 6.80 6.44
C GLU A 267 -19.98 7.17 7.20
N GLN A 268 -19.37 6.23 7.91
CA GLN A 268 -18.09 6.43 8.58
C GLN A 268 -16.97 6.76 7.56
N VAL A 269 -16.94 6.07 6.42
CA VAL A 269 -15.89 6.24 5.40
C VAL A 269 -16.18 7.34 4.37
N LEU A 270 -17.42 7.82 4.25
CA LEU A 270 -17.80 8.86 3.28
C LEU A 270 -16.87 10.09 3.28
N PRO A 271 -16.45 10.66 4.43
CA PRO A 271 -15.52 11.80 4.45
C PRO A 271 -14.18 11.50 3.77
N TYR A 272 -13.75 10.23 3.80
CA TYR A 272 -12.52 9.77 3.16
C TYR A 272 -12.66 9.65 1.64
N GLY A 273 -13.86 9.37 1.13
CA GLY A 273 -14.18 9.48 -0.30
C GLY A 273 -14.13 10.93 -0.80
N LEU A 274 -14.36 11.89 0.09
CA LEU A 274 -14.27 13.33 -0.19
C LEU A 274 -12.86 13.89 0.08
N ALA A 275 -11.92 13.10 0.61
CA ALA A 275 -10.58 13.56 0.95
C ALA A 275 -9.78 14.07 -0.25
N LYS A 276 -10.21 13.81 -1.49
CA LYS A 276 -9.68 14.46 -2.72
C LYS A 276 -9.76 15.98 -2.68
N MET A 277 -10.67 16.55 -1.87
CA MET A 277 -10.74 18.01 -1.64
C MET A 277 -9.58 18.53 -0.78
N MET A 278 -8.90 17.64 -0.05
CA MET A 278 -7.81 17.96 0.88
C MET A 278 -6.46 17.43 0.40
N LEU A 279 -6.45 16.52 -0.58
CA LEU A 279 -5.29 15.76 -1.00
C LEU A 279 -5.15 15.78 -2.52
N ILE A 280 -3.91 15.83 -3.00
CA ILE A 280 -3.60 15.49 -4.39
C ILE A 280 -3.78 13.98 -4.51
N THR A 281 -4.74 13.53 -5.32
CA THR A 281 -5.00 12.11 -5.58
C THR A 281 -4.74 11.75 -7.03
N PRO A 282 -4.16 10.57 -7.31
CA PRO A 282 -4.07 10.05 -8.67
C PRO A 282 -5.46 9.96 -9.33
N TYR A 283 -5.54 10.26 -10.63
CA TYR A 283 -6.80 10.27 -11.38
C TYR A 283 -7.39 8.86 -11.59
N ASN A 284 -6.56 7.81 -11.59
CA ASN A 284 -6.93 6.45 -12.01
C ASN A 284 -6.94 5.44 -10.87
N TRP A 285 -7.28 5.85 -9.66
CA TRP A 285 -7.44 4.90 -8.56
C TRP A 285 -8.77 4.18 -8.64
N THR A 286 -8.66 2.93 -9.07
CA THR A 286 -9.74 1.96 -9.12
C THR A 286 -10.30 1.63 -7.74
N LEU A 287 -11.57 1.27 -7.72
CA LEU A 287 -12.28 0.73 -6.55
C LEU A 287 -12.47 -0.78 -6.67
N THR A 288 -12.13 -1.39 -7.81
CA THR A 288 -12.49 -2.77 -8.14
C THR A 288 -11.28 -3.64 -8.48
N GLU A 289 -10.28 -3.10 -9.17
CA GLU A 289 -9.13 -3.90 -9.61
C GLU A 289 -8.19 -4.20 -8.45
N SER A 290 -7.65 -5.41 -8.40
CA SER A 290 -6.66 -5.86 -7.41
C SER A 290 -5.23 -5.74 -7.90
N SER A 291 -5.01 -5.55 -9.21
CA SER A 291 -3.72 -5.30 -9.85
C SER A 291 -3.93 -4.77 -11.27
N CYS A 292 -2.85 -4.39 -11.95
CA CYS A 292 -2.83 -4.10 -13.38
C CYS A 292 -1.52 -4.60 -14.01
N GLU A 293 -1.47 -4.63 -15.35
CA GLU A 293 -0.23 -4.85 -16.10
C GLU A 293 0.69 -3.62 -16.00
N VAL A 294 1.99 -3.84 -16.20
CA VAL A 294 2.98 -2.76 -16.35
C VAL A 294 3.65 -2.90 -17.70
N ARG A 295 3.78 -1.78 -18.42
CA ARG A 295 4.60 -1.66 -19.63
C ARG A 295 5.80 -0.79 -19.33
N LEU A 296 7.00 -1.31 -19.59
CA LEU A 296 8.24 -0.57 -19.43
C LEU A 296 8.95 -0.45 -20.79
N PRO A 297 9.44 0.75 -21.16
CA PRO A 297 10.38 0.84 -22.26
C PRO A 297 11.63 0.01 -21.92
N ALA A 298 12.00 -0.90 -22.82
CA ALA A 298 13.20 -1.72 -22.62
C ALA A 298 14.43 -0.80 -22.57
N TRP A 299 15.34 -1.07 -21.63
CA TRP A 299 16.61 -0.36 -21.57
C TRP A 299 17.41 -0.66 -22.85
N PRO A 300 17.88 0.35 -23.60
CA PRO A 300 18.74 0.09 -24.75
C PRO A 300 20.01 -0.61 -24.27
N LEU A 301 20.27 -1.80 -24.81
CA LEU A 301 21.49 -2.59 -24.56
C LEU A 301 22.75 -1.75 -24.86
#